data_AF-A0A1I2I8W5-F1
#
_entry.id   AF-A0A1I2I8W5-F1
#
_cell.length_a   1.000
_cell.length_b   1.000
_cell.length_c   1.000
_cell.angle_alpha   90.00
_cell.angle_beta   90.00
_cell.angle_gamma   90.00
#
_symmetry.space_group_name_H-M   'P 1'
#
loop_
_entity.id
_entity.type
_entity.pdbx_description
1 polymer ?
#
loop_
_entity_poly.entity_id
_entity_poly.type
_entity_poly.pdbx_seq_one_letter_code
_entity_poly.pdbx_strand_id
1 'polypeptide(L)' 'MGTGFQLIVGAVVLLWGAFVVVFPQVIIKLALAAEKAGLAWNPQARWGTAWIRMLGAVLGVFGLVMVVTALLEVLRS' A
#
# COMPACT_ATOMS: atom_id res chain seq x y z
N MET A 1 -18.47 13.35 -10.13
CA MET A 1 -17.85 12.13 -10.69
C MET A 1 -18.83 10.99 -10.45
N GLY A 2 -19.04 10.07 -11.41
CA GLY A 2 -20.03 8.99 -11.22
C GLY A 2 -19.60 8.01 -10.13
N THR A 3 -20.55 7.48 -9.36
CA THR A 3 -20.31 6.58 -8.21
C THR A 3 -19.49 5.34 -8.59
N GLY A 4 -19.71 4.80 -9.80
CA GLY A 4 -18.90 3.69 -10.34
C GLY A 4 -17.42 4.05 -10.57
N PHE A 5 -17.12 5.28 -11.00
CA PHE A 5 -15.73 5.74 -11.15
C PHE A 5 -15.04 5.87 -9.78
N GLN A 6 -15.74 6.41 -8.78
CA GLN A 6 -15.22 6.56 -7.42
C GLN A 6 -14.92 5.21 -6.76
N LEU A 7 -15.76 4.19 -6.98
CA LEU A 7 -15.50 2.82 -6.54
C LEU A 7 -14.23 2.23 -7.17
N ILE A 8 -14.08 2.34 -8.51
CA ILE A 8 -12.93 1.79 -9.22
C ILE A 8 -11.64 2.47 -8.74
N VAL A 9 -11.62 3.80 -8.72
CA VAL A 9 -10.44 4.56 -8.28
C VAL A 9 -10.13 4.26 -6.82
N GLY A 10 -11.13 4.27 -5.94
CA GLY A 10 -10.95 3.96 -4.53
C GLY A 10 -10.39 2.55 -4.32
N ALA A 11 -10.91 1.55 -5.03
CA ALA A 11 -10.44 0.17 -4.92
C ALA A 11 -9.01 0.01 -5.43
N VAL A 12 -8.65 0.64 -6.54
CA VAL A 12 -7.28 0.62 -7.07
C VAL A 12 -6.31 1.27 -6.08
N VAL A 13 -6.67 2.43 -5.53
CA VAL A 13 -5.84 3.15 -4.56
C VAL A 13 -5.70 2.36 -3.25
N LEU A 14 -6.77 1.70 -2.79
CA LEU A 14 -6.75 0.81 -1.64
C LEU A 14 -5.78 -0.36 -1.86
N LEU A 15 -5.94 -1.08 -2.98
CA LEU A 15 -5.11 -2.24 -3.32
C LEU A 15 -3.65 -1.84 -3.51
N TRP A 16 -3.40 -0.69 -4.14
CA TRP A 16 -2.05 -0.16 -4.30
C TRP A 16 -1.43 0.22 -2.95
N GLY A 17 -2.17 0.89 -2.07
CA GLY A 17 -1.72 1.19 -0.72
C GLY A 17 -1.35 -0.08 0.06
N ALA A 18 -2.21 -1.11 0.01
CA ALA A 18 -1.93 -2.41 0.61
C ALA A 18 -0.68 -3.07 0.02
N PHE A 19 -0.53 -3.05 -1.31
CA PHE A 19 0.66 -3.56 -1.99
C PHE A 19 1.93 -2.83 -1.52
N VAL A 20 1.93 -1.51 -1.46
CA VAL A 20 3.07 -0.69 -1.00
C VAL A 20 3.44 -0.99 0.45
N VAL A 21 2.49 -1.35 1.32
CA VAL A 21 2.78 -1.76 2.72
C VAL A 21 3.37 -3.17 2.80
N VAL A 22 2.92 -4.09 1.96
CA VAL A 22 3.27 -5.52 2.03
C VAL A 22 4.55 -5.84 1.25
N PHE A 23 4.71 -5.28 0.06
CA PHE A 23 5.84 -5.54 -0.84
C PHE A 23 7.22 -5.38 -0.17
N PRO A 24 7.49 -4.31 0.60
CA PRO A 24 8.77 -4.16 1.28
C PRO A 24 9.03 -5.26 2.30
N GLN A 25 8.00 -5.82 2.94
CA GLN A 25 8.18 -6.89 3.93
C GLN A 25 8.69 -8.19 3.28
N VAL A 26 8.31 -8.44 2.03
CA VAL A 26 8.80 -9.58 1.24
C VAL A 26 10.24 -9.34 0.80
N ILE A 27 10.53 -8.15 0.26
CA ILE A 27 11.87 -7.80 -0.24
C ILE A 27 12.89 -7.68 0.90
N ILE A 28 12.52 -7.15 2.07
CA ILE A 28 13.41 -7.05 3.24
C ILE A 28 13.91 -8.42 3.67
N LYS A 29 13.05 -9.45 3.68
CA LYS A 29 13.46 -10.80 4.06
C LYS A 29 14.57 -11.33 3.13
N LEU A 30 14.42 -11.09 1.83
CA LEU A 30 15.45 -11.41 0.83
C LEU A 30 16.73 -10.58 1.02
N ALA A 31 16.58 -9.27 1.26
CA ALA A 31 17.72 -8.37 1.45
C ALA A 31 18.53 -8.70 2.72
N LEU A 32 17.86 -8.99 3.84
CA LEU A 32 18.51 -9.41 5.09
C LEU A 32 19.16 -10.79 4.96
N ALA A 33 18.57 -11.70 4.18
CA ALA A 33 19.19 -12.98 3.88
C ALA A 33 20.47 -12.80 3.05
N ALA A 34 20.46 -11.90 2.06
CA ALA A 34 21.63 -11.54 1.27
C ALA A 34 22.72 -10.82 2.09
N GLU A 35 22.34 -9.97 3.05
CA GLU A 35 23.27 -9.31 3.99
C GLU A 35 23.94 -10.35 4.90
N LYS A 36 23.17 -11.34 5.42
CA LYS A 36 23.71 -12.46 6.20
C LYS A 36 24.62 -13.38 5.38
N ALA A 37 24.38 -13.50 4.07
CA ALA A 37 25.26 -14.20 3.14
C ALA A 37 26.52 -13.40 2.77
N GLY A 38 26.68 -12.18 3.29
CA GLY A 38 27.85 -11.32 3.03
C GLY A 38 27.87 -10.69 1.63
N LEU A 39 26.78 -10.77 0.87
CA LEU A 39 26.74 -10.35 -0.53
C LEU A 39 26.57 -8.84 -0.71
N ALA A 40 25.78 -8.17 0.14
CA ALA A 40 25.55 -6.72 0.06
C ALA A 40 24.97 -6.13 1.35
N TRP A 41 25.38 -4.91 1.69
CA TRP A 41 24.75 -4.09 2.72
C TRP A 41 23.64 -3.24 2.11
N ASN A 42 22.41 -3.34 2.62
CA ASN A 42 21.25 -2.65 2.05
C ASN A 42 20.60 -1.66 3.03
N PRO A 43 20.95 -0.36 2.98
CA PRO A 43 20.37 0.66 3.87
C PRO A 43 18.86 0.88 3.65
N GLN A 44 18.35 0.56 2.45
CA GLN A 44 16.94 0.69 2.12
C GLN A 44 16.07 -0.32 2.89
N ALA A 45 16.61 -1.49 3.21
CA ALA A 45 15.95 -2.50 4.06
C ALA A 45 15.78 -2.03 5.52
N ARG A 46 16.68 -1.15 5.99
CA ARG A 46 16.71 -0.66 7.37
C ARG A 46 15.90 0.63 7.58
N TRP A 47 15.95 1.59 6.65
CA TRP A 47 15.38 2.94 6.86
C TRP A 47 14.26 3.28 5.87
N GLY A 48 14.34 2.80 4.62
CA GLY A 48 13.36 3.13 3.58
C GLY A 48 11.98 2.48 3.81
N THR A 49 11.93 1.43 4.60
CA THR A 49 10.75 0.58 4.76
C THR A 49 9.70 1.17 5.69
N ALA A 50 10.10 2.00 6.66
CA ALA A 50 9.18 2.75 7.51
C ALA A 50 8.42 3.82 6.72
N TRP A 51 9.14 4.61 5.91
CA TRP A 51 8.54 5.65 5.05
C TRP A 51 7.60 5.08 4.00
N ILE A 52 8.00 3.98 3.34
CA ILE A 52 7.16 3.31 2.36
C ILE A 52 5.90 2.74 3.01
N ARG A 53 5.99 2.21 4.24
CA ARG A 53 4.82 1.76 5.01
C ARG A 53 3.88 2.90 5.35
N MET A 54 4.38 4.06 5.78
CA MET A 54 3.55 5.24 6.02
C MET A 54 2.83 5.68 4.74
N LEU A 55 3.55 5.75 3.61
CA LEU A 55 2.97 6.11 2.32
C LEU A 55 1.86 5.13 1.91
N GLY A 56 2.14 3.82 1.97
CA GLY A 56 1.17 2.79 1.64
C GLY A 56 -0.06 2.80 2.56
N ALA A 57 0.11 3.08 3.85
CA ALA A 57 -0.99 3.21 4.79
C ALA A 57 -1.87 4.43 4.48
N VAL A 58 -1.28 5.58 4.17
CA VAL A 58 -2.02 6.79 3.76
C VAL A 58 -2.84 6.51 2.50
N LEU A 59 -2.23 5.89 1.48
CA LEU A 59 -2.92 5.50 0.25
C LEU A 59 -4.05 4.51 0.54
N GLY A 60 -3.80 3.50 1.39
CA GLY A 60 -4.81 2.54 1.81
C GLY A 60 -6.02 3.21 2.47
N VAL A 61 -5.79 4.15 3.40
CA VAL A 61 -6.86 4.90 4.06
C VAL A 61 -7.65 5.75 3.07
N PHE A 62 -6.97 6.47 2.17
CA PHE A 62 -7.65 7.26 1.13
C PHE A 62 -8.53 6.40 0.22
N GLY A 63 -7.99 5.28 -0.26
CA GLY A 63 -8.74 4.33 -1.07
C GLY A 63 -9.95 3.77 -0.33
N LEU A 64 -9.78 3.41 0.95
CA LEU A 64 -10.86 2.91 1.79
C LEU A 64 -11.99 3.93 1.94
N VAL A 65 -11.65 5.19 2.25
CA VAL A 65 -12.62 6.28 2.38
C VAL A 65 -13.41 6.46 1.08
N MET A 66 -12.74 6.45 -0.07
CA MET A 66 -13.40 6.57 -1.38
C MET A 66 -14.35 5.40 -1.68
N VAL A 67 -13.95 4.17 -1.36
CA VAL A 67 -14.80 2.98 -1.55
C VAL A 67 -16.01 3.01 -0.62
N VAL A 68 -15.80 3.32 0.66
CA VAL A 68 -16.89 3.38 1.66
C VAL A 68 -17.88 4.49 1.32
N THR A 69 -17.40 5.68 0.97
CA THR A 69 -18.27 6.79 0.57
C THR A 69 -19.10 6.45 -0.66
N ALA A 70 -18.49 5.86 -1.69
CA ALA A 70 -19.22 5.45 -2.89
C ALA A 70 -20.20 4.30 -2.64
N LEU A 71 -19.85 3.32 -1.79
CA LEU A 71 -20.78 2.26 -1.36
C LEU A 71 -22.00 2.83 -0.62
N LEU A 72 -21.79 3.81 0.27
CA LEU A 72 -22.87 4.46 1.00
C LEU A 72 -23.80 5.25 0.07
N GLU A 73 -23.28 5.82 -1.02
CA GLU A 73 -24.11 6.46 -2.05
C GLU A 73 -24.95 5.44 -2.82
N VAL A 74 -24.36 4.30 -3.22
CA VAL A 74 -25.09 3.21 -3.89
C VAL A 74 -26.20 2.62 -3.00
N LEU A 75 -25.95 2.50 -1.70
CA LEU A 75 -26.96 1.97 -0.76
C LEU A 75 -28.11 2.95 -0.48
N ARG A 76 -27.92 4.25 -0.76
CA ARG A 76 -28.93 5.30 -0.56
C ARG A 76 -29.75 5.58 -1.82
N SER A 77 -29.31 5.11 -2.99
CA SER A 77 -30.01 5.24 -4.28
C SER A 77 -30.97 4.08 -4.52
#